data_AF-A0A6C0FCS8-F1
#
_entry.id   AF-A0A6C0FCS8-F1
#
_cell.length_a   1.000
_cell.length_b   1.000
_cell.length_c   1.000
_cell.angle_alpha   90.00
_cell.angle_beta   90.00
_cell.angle_gamma   90.00
#
_symmetry.space_group_name_H-M   'P 1'
#
loop_
_entity.id
_entity.type
_entity.pdbx_description
1 polymer ?
#
loop_
_entity_poly.entity_id
_entity_poly.type
_entity_poly.pdbx_seq_one_letter_code
_entity_poly.pdbx_strand_id
1 'polypeptide(L)'
;MSQEFKTAPVMDFSNPLINKDVYDKVVISLNDNSGPNETRTQWKDGLCDCFNNIYPSMVCSFLTPVIYTGQQIERLTRKSCSCCCFSATVLTSHAVSLALVPYSMLWSSVFGVFSGVAFLTGVSNVRNAIRMRNNVAGGECEDIMLSVFCTPCSLAQGGRELYRYERICDGMDTCREG
;
A
#
# COMPACT_ATOMS: atom_id res chain seq x y z
N MET A 1 -25.14 26.57 23.85
CA MET A 1 -24.65 26.14 22.53
C MET A 1 -23.87 24.86 22.75
N SER A 2 -24.56 23.72 22.72
CA SER A 2 -24.02 22.42 23.09
C SER A 2 -23.38 21.79 21.86
N GLN A 3 -22.06 21.59 21.87
CA GLN A 3 -21.36 20.90 20.79
C GLN A 3 -21.60 19.40 20.91
N GLU A 4 -22.36 18.84 19.97
CA GLU A 4 -22.50 17.40 19.76
C GLU A 4 -21.14 16.81 19.37
N PHE A 5 -20.54 16.06 20.29
CA PHE A 5 -19.34 15.29 20.02
C PHE A 5 -19.72 14.08 19.17
N LYS A 6 -19.63 14.20 17.84
CA LYS A 6 -19.77 13.06 16.92
C LYS A 6 -18.66 12.05 17.21
N THR A 7 -19.02 10.95 17.87
CA THR A 7 -18.19 9.77 18.01
C THR A 7 -17.73 9.32 16.62
N ALA A 8 -16.42 9.31 16.42
CA ALA A 8 -15.81 8.81 15.20
C ALA A 8 -16.25 7.36 14.96
N PRO A 9 -16.57 6.97 13.70
CA PRO A 9 -16.94 5.60 13.40
C PRO A 9 -15.81 4.66 13.82
N VAL A 10 -16.13 3.70 14.68
CA VAL A 10 -15.23 2.59 15.01
C VAL A 10 -14.90 1.88 13.70
N MET A 11 -13.63 1.90 13.29
CA MET A 11 -13.18 1.13 12.15
C MET A 11 -13.27 -0.35 12.49
N ASP A 12 -14.23 -1.01 11.85
CA ASP A 12 -14.42 -2.45 11.92
C ASP A 12 -13.31 -3.15 11.11
N PHE A 13 -12.25 -3.58 11.80
CA PHE A 13 -11.15 -4.35 11.22
C PHE A 13 -11.47 -5.84 11.06
N SER A 14 -12.68 -6.29 11.43
CA SER A 14 -13.15 -7.66 11.13
C SER A 14 -13.31 -7.91 9.63
N ASN A 15 -13.27 -6.84 8.83
CA ASN A 15 -13.27 -6.87 7.38
C ASN A 15 -11.93 -6.29 6.86
N PRO A 16 -10.82 -7.04 6.90
CA PRO A 16 -9.52 -6.59 6.39
C PRO A 16 -9.51 -6.43 4.85
N LEU A 17 -10.62 -6.76 4.20
CA LEU A 17 -10.89 -6.32 2.84
C LEU A 17 -11.23 -4.83 2.91
N ILE A 18 -10.32 -4.00 2.38
CA ILE A 18 -10.61 -2.67 1.82
C ILE A 18 -12.11 -2.63 1.50
N ASN A 19 -12.87 -1.85 2.29
CA ASN A 19 -14.34 -1.86 2.27
C ASN A 19 -14.80 -2.15 0.85
N LYS A 20 -15.43 -3.31 0.66
CA LYS A 20 -15.76 -3.83 -0.67
C LYS A 20 -16.51 -2.77 -1.49
N ASP A 21 -17.29 -1.91 -0.83
CA ASP A 21 -17.98 -0.79 -1.47
C ASP A 21 -17.02 0.28 -2.01
N VAL A 22 -15.88 0.52 -1.36
CA VAL A 22 -14.82 1.43 -1.85
C VAL A 22 -14.08 0.80 -3.02
N TYR A 23 -13.73 -0.49 -2.93
CA TYR A 23 -13.10 -1.21 -4.03
C TYR A 23 -14.04 -1.27 -5.24
N ASP A 24 -15.28 -1.68 -5.03
CA ASP A 24 -16.32 -1.78 -6.05
C ASP A 24 -16.63 -0.40 -6.63
N LYS A 25 -16.72 0.68 -5.84
CA LYS A 25 -16.89 2.03 -6.40
C LYS A 25 -15.71 2.46 -7.28
N VAL A 26 -14.47 2.18 -6.87
CA VAL A 26 -13.28 2.49 -7.67
C VAL A 26 -13.29 1.66 -8.96
N VAL A 27 -13.53 0.35 -8.87
CA VAL A 27 -13.57 -0.55 -10.02
C VAL A 27 -14.72 -0.20 -10.98
N ILE A 28 -15.92 0.08 -10.48
CA ILE A 28 -17.08 0.49 -11.28
C ILE A 28 -16.79 1.80 -12.01
N SER A 29 -16.20 2.79 -11.34
CA SER A 29 -15.83 4.06 -11.98
C SER A 29 -14.76 3.94 -13.08
N LEU A 30 -13.97 2.86 -13.05
CA LEU A 30 -12.96 2.57 -14.07
C LEU A 30 -13.54 1.79 -15.25
N ASN A 31 -14.54 0.92 -15.02
CA ASN A 31 -15.16 0.10 -16.05
C ASN A 31 -16.09 0.89 -16.98
N ASP A 32 -16.74 1.96 -16.50
CA ASP A 32 -17.64 2.78 -17.33
C ASP A 32 -16.93 3.62 -18.41
N ASN A 33 -15.59 3.72 -18.36
CA ASN A 33 -14.79 4.49 -19.32
C ASN A 33 -14.10 3.64 -20.40
N SER A 34 -14.23 2.31 -20.39
CA SER A 34 -13.55 1.45 -21.36
C SER A 34 -14.26 1.47 -22.72
N GLY A 35 -14.05 2.54 -23.48
CA GLY A 35 -14.30 2.55 -24.93
C GLY A 35 -13.44 1.50 -25.64
N PRO A 36 -13.87 1.01 -26.81
CA PRO A 36 -13.36 -0.23 -27.42
C PRO A 36 -11.92 -0.19 -27.97
N ASN A 37 -11.03 0.73 -27.58
CA ASN A 37 -9.61 0.73 -28.00
C ASN A 37 -8.71 1.64 -27.13
N GLU A 38 -8.92 1.70 -25.82
CA GLU A 38 -7.99 2.46 -24.97
C GLU A 38 -6.68 1.66 -24.80
N THR A 39 -5.59 2.18 -25.36
CA THR A 39 -4.26 1.58 -25.25
C THR A 39 -3.84 1.56 -23.78
N ARG A 40 -3.77 0.37 -23.18
CA ARG A 40 -3.27 0.20 -21.81
C ARG A 40 -1.90 0.84 -21.67
N THR A 41 -1.72 1.61 -20.61
CA THR A 41 -0.44 2.27 -20.32
C THR A 41 0.55 1.25 -19.77
N GLN A 42 1.84 1.48 -20.01
CA GLN A 42 2.91 0.74 -19.33
C GLN A 42 3.29 1.50 -18.05
N TRP A 43 3.87 0.78 -17.08
CA TRP A 43 4.47 1.43 -15.92
C TRP A 43 5.48 2.48 -16.37
N LYS A 44 5.48 3.67 -15.75
CA LYS A 44 6.42 4.76 -16.08
C LYS A 44 7.88 4.30 -15.99
N ASP A 45 8.18 3.52 -14.97
CA ASP A 45 9.50 3.00 -14.67
C ASP A 45 9.50 1.48 -14.70
N GLY A 46 10.62 0.88 -15.09
CA GLY A 46 10.87 -0.55 -14.93
C GLY A 46 10.98 -0.97 -13.46
N LEU A 47 10.79 -2.27 -13.19
CA LEU A 47 10.79 -2.81 -11.83
C LEU A 47 12.09 -2.49 -11.07
N CYS A 48 13.24 -2.67 -11.72
CA CYS A 48 14.56 -2.42 -11.12
C CYS A 48 15.04 -0.97 -11.30
N ASP A 49 14.24 -0.05 -11.84
CA ASP A 49 14.66 1.35 -11.96
C ASP A 49 14.73 2.06 -10.60
N CYS A 50 14.33 1.39 -9.51
CA CYS A 50 14.55 1.88 -8.15
C CYS A 50 16.05 2.07 -7.83
N PHE A 51 16.95 1.32 -8.48
CA PHE A 51 18.40 1.51 -8.31
C PHE A 51 18.91 2.79 -8.99
N ASN A 52 18.21 3.26 -10.02
CA ASN A 52 18.53 4.52 -10.71
C ASN A 52 17.98 5.74 -9.95
N ASN A 53 17.03 5.52 -9.03
CA ASN A 53 16.41 6.56 -8.22
C ASN A 53 16.27 6.11 -6.75
N ILE A 54 17.38 6.17 -6.02
CA ILE A 54 17.50 5.62 -4.66
C ILE A 54 16.63 6.39 -3.66
N TYR A 55 16.52 7.70 -3.79
CA TYR A 55 15.81 8.55 -2.82
C TYR A 55 14.61 9.27 -3.48
N PRO A 56 13.44 9.32 -2.84
CA PRO A 56 13.08 8.72 -1.55
C PRO A 56 12.54 7.29 -1.65
N SER A 57 12.11 6.84 -2.83
CA SER A 57 11.26 5.65 -3.00
C SER A 57 11.96 4.34 -2.60
N MET A 58 13.20 4.10 -3.04
CA MET A 58 13.94 2.88 -2.69
C MET A 58 14.31 2.85 -1.20
N VAL A 59 14.85 3.95 -0.67
CA VAL A 59 15.23 4.05 0.76
C VAL A 59 14.03 3.80 1.67
N CYS A 60 12.89 4.45 1.42
CA CYS A 60 11.67 4.25 2.21
C CYS A 60 11.11 2.83 2.07
N SER A 61 11.21 2.22 0.88
CA SER A 61 10.76 0.85 0.65
C SER A 61 11.63 -0.20 1.35
N PHE A 62 12.92 0.07 1.57
CA PHE A 62 13.83 -0.83 2.28
C PHE A 62 13.80 -0.63 3.80
N LEU A 63 13.90 0.62 4.26
CA LEU A 63 14.03 0.93 5.70
C LEU A 63 12.70 0.93 6.43
N THR A 64 11.64 1.40 5.76
CA THR A 64 10.32 1.61 6.37
C THR A 64 9.19 1.09 5.47
N PRO A 65 9.23 -0.17 5.00
CA PRO A 65 8.26 -0.69 4.03
C PRO A 65 6.82 -0.57 4.55
N VAL A 66 6.58 -0.89 5.82
CA VAL A 66 5.25 -0.84 6.44
C VAL A 66 4.65 0.57 6.41
N ILE A 67 5.44 1.57 6.83
CA ILE A 67 5.02 2.97 6.86
C ILE A 67 4.80 3.47 5.43
N TYR A 68 5.71 3.13 4.52
CA TYR A 68 5.64 3.55 3.13
C TYR A 68 4.41 2.96 2.42
N THR A 69 4.10 1.68 2.62
CA THR A 69 2.85 1.07 2.16
C THR A 69 1.63 1.77 2.78
N GLY A 70 1.66 2.07 4.09
CA GLY A 70 0.61 2.82 4.76
C GLY A 70 0.34 4.20 4.12
N GLN A 71 1.39 4.93 3.77
CA GLN A 71 1.29 6.23 3.08
C GLN A 71 0.68 6.08 1.69
N GLN A 72 1.04 5.04 0.94
CA GLN A 72 0.43 4.73 -0.36
C GLN A 72 -1.06 4.40 -0.20
N ILE A 73 -1.45 3.61 0.80
CA ILE A 73 -2.86 3.30 1.12
C ILE A 73 -3.62 4.59 1.41
N GLU A 74 -3.12 5.46 2.27
CA GLU A 74 -3.77 6.73 2.59
C GLU A 74 -3.97 7.61 1.35
N ARG A 75 -2.96 7.67 0.47
CA ARG A 75 -3.05 8.44 -0.78
C ARG A 75 -4.02 7.83 -1.80
N LEU A 76 -4.18 6.51 -1.81
CA LEU A 76 -5.17 5.81 -2.64
C LEU A 76 -6.58 5.98 -2.10
N THR A 77 -6.79 5.83 -0.80
CA THR A 77 -8.13 5.87 -0.18
C THR A 77 -8.62 7.29 0.09
N ARG A 78 -7.73 8.28 0.10
CA ARG A 78 -8.00 9.68 0.53
C ARG A 78 -8.62 9.75 1.94
N LYS A 79 -8.40 8.72 2.77
CA LYS A 79 -8.88 8.67 4.15
C LYS A 79 -7.75 8.97 5.10
N SER A 80 -7.81 10.14 5.71
CA SER A 80 -6.92 10.54 6.81
C SER A 80 -6.88 9.42 7.86
N CYS A 81 -5.67 9.09 8.35
CA CYS A 81 -5.40 8.06 9.36
C CYS A 81 -5.32 6.60 8.86
N SER A 82 -5.58 6.30 7.57
CA SER A 82 -5.42 4.93 7.05
C SER A 82 -3.98 4.41 7.19
N CYS A 83 -2.99 5.28 6.99
CA CYS A 83 -1.58 4.96 7.19
C CYS A 83 -1.28 4.53 8.63
N CYS A 84 -1.79 5.28 9.61
CA CYS A 84 -1.59 5.01 11.02
C CYS A 84 -2.18 3.66 11.43
N CYS A 85 -3.41 3.35 11.00
CA CYS A 85 -4.07 2.09 11.33
C CYS A 85 -3.35 0.87 10.74
N PHE A 86 -3.01 0.90 9.45
CA PHE A 86 -2.28 -0.19 8.80
C PHE A 86 -0.92 -0.39 9.47
N SER A 87 -0.14 0.68 9.62
CA SER A 87 1.20 0.62 10.18
C SER A 87 1.19 0.16 11.63
N ALA A 88 0.28 0.68 12.45
CA ALA A 88 0.13 0.26 13.85
C ALA A 88 -0.20 -1.23 13.96
N THR A 89 -1.10 -1.75 13.10
CA THR A 89 -1.50 -3.17 13.15
C THR A 89 -0.32 -4.09 12.85
N VAL A 90 0.44 -3.82 11.79
CA VAL A 90 1.60 -4.64 11.41
C VAL A 90 2.73 -4.53 12.45
N LEU A 91 3.06 -3.32 12.89
CA LEU A 91 4.12 -3.09 13.89
C LEU A 91 3.78 -3.71 15.25
N THR A 92 2.54 -3.58 15.71
CA THR A 92 2.10 -4.21 16.97
C THR A 92 2.10 -5.73 16.87
N SER A 93 1.70 -6.31 15.72
CA SER A 93 1.77 -7.76 15.50
C SER A 93 3.21 -8.29 15.58
N HIS A 94 4.17 -7.60 14.97
CA HIS A 94 5.59 -7.94 15.11
C HIS A 94 6.11 -7.78 16.53
N ALA A 95 5.72 -6.71 17.24
CA ALA A 95 6.09 -6.52 18.65
C ALA A 95 5.56 -7.64 19.54
N VAL A 96 4.31 -8.07 19.34
CA VAL A 96 3.70 -9.20 20.04
C VAL A 96 4.44 -10.51 19.71
N SER A 97 4.76 -10.75 18.44
CA SER A 97 5.55 -11.92 18.04
C SER A 97 6.90 -11.97 18.78
N LEU A 98 7.65 -10.86 18.80
CA LEU A 98 8.92 -10.75 19.52
C LEU A 98 8.76 -10.94 21.04
N ALA A 99 7.70 -10.39 21.63
CA ALA A 99 7.43 -10.56 23.06
C ALA A 99 7.05 -11.99 23.45
N LEU A 100 6.52 -12.78 22.51
CA LEU A 100 6.16 -14.20 22.72
C LEU A 100 7.35 -15.15 22.58
N VAL A 101 8.48 -14.72 22.00
CA VAL A 101 9.69 -15.55 21.81
C VAL A 101 10.14 -16.28 23.08
N PRO A 102 10.30 -15.63 24.26
CA PRO A 102 10.75 -16.33 25.47
C PRO A 102 9.72 -17.31 26.05
N TYR A 103 8.43 -17.17 25.69
CA TYR A 103 7.35 -18.01 26.22
C TYR A 103 7.07 -19.22 25.32
N SER A 104 7.00 -19.02 24.00
CA SER A 104 6.70 -20.08 23.04
C SER A 104 7.12 -19.70 21.61
N MET A 105 8.14 -20.39 21.10
CA MET A 105 8.62 -20.22 19.73
C MET A 105 7.57 -20.54 18.66
N LEU A 106 6.68 -21.53 18.89
CA LEU A 106 5.63 -21.90 17.93
C LEU A 106 4.66 -20.73 17.70
N TRP A 107 4.04 -20.22 18.77
CA TRP A 107 3.14 -19.06 18.70
C TRP A 107 3.84 -17.81 18.13
N SER A 108 5.06 -17.51 18.56
CA SER A 108 5.87 -16.43 17.98
C SER A 108 5.96 -16.57 16.45
N SER A 109 6.24 -17.78 15.95
CA SER A 109 6.36 -18.05 14.52
C SER A 109 5.03 -17.89 13.80
N VAL A 110 3.93 -18.39 14.36
CA VAL A 110 2.57 -18.25 13.80
C VAL A 110 2.20 -16.77 13.64
N PHE A 111 2.37 -15.95 14.68
CA PHE A 111 2.10 -14.52 14.61
C PHE A 111 3.02 -13.80 13.61
N GLY A 112 4.30 -14.15 13.57
CA GLY A 112 5.26 -13.57 12.64
C GLY A 112 4.90 -13.85 11.17
N VAL A 113 4.54 -15.11 10.86
CA VAL A 113 4.11 -15.51 9.51
C VAL A 113 2.79 -14.83 9.14
N PHE A 114 1.81 -14.81 10.04
CA PHE A 114 0.53 -14.15 9.78
C PHE A 114 0.70 -12.65 9.51
N SER A 115 1.51 -11.95 10.32
CA SER A 115 1.85 -10.54 10.10
C SER A 115 2.53 -10.32 8.75
N GLY A 116 3.48 -11.18 8.38
CA GLY A 116 4.18 -11.10 7.09
C GLY A 116 3.25 -11.30 5.90
N VAL A 117 2.36 -12.30 5.95
CA VAL A 117 1.36 -12.55 4.89
C VAL A 117 0.38 -11.37 4.78
N ALA A 118 -0.09 -10.83 5.91
CA ALA A 118 -0.98 -9.67 5.91
C ALA A 118 -0.31 -8.43 5.29
N PHE A 119 0.97 -8.18 5.62
CA PHE A 119 1.76 -7.12 5.02
C PHE A 119 1.91 -7.30 3.50
N LEU A 120 2.34 -8.48 3.03
CA LEU A 120 2.52 -8.76 1.60
C LEU A 120 1.21 -8.68 0.80
N THR A 121 0.10 -9.11 1.40
CA THR A 121 -1.25 -8.94 0.82
C THR A 121 -1.60 -7.45 0.70
N GLY A 122 -1.29 -6.66 1.72
CA GLY A 122 -1.44 -5.20 1.70
C GLY A 122 -0.65 -4.56 0.56
N VAL A 123 0.63 -4.93 0.39
CA VAL A 123 1.48 -4.44 -0.71
C VAL A 123 0.90 -4.81 -2.07
N SER A 124 0.47 -6.07 -2.25
CA SER A 124 -0.12 -6.56 -3.51
C SER A 124 -1.40 -5.80 -3.86
N ASN A 125 -2.26 -5.57 -2.86
CA ASN A 125 -3.51 -4.83 -3.04
C ASN A 125 -3.27 -3.36 -3.39
N VAL A 126 -2.29 -2.72 -2.75
CA VAL A 126 -1.88 -1.33 -3.07
C VAL A 126 -1.40 -1.24 -4.51
N ARG A 127 -0.52 -2.14 -4.93
CA ARG A 127 -0.02 -2.18 -6.31
C ARG A 127 -1.14 -2.41 -7.31
N ASN A 128 -2.02 -3.37 -7.06
CA ASN A 128 -3.18 -3.65 -7.90
C ASN A 128 -4.09 -2.41 -8.01
N ALA A 129 -4.35 -1.72 -6.90
CA ALA A 129 -5.14 -0.50 -6.88
C ALA A 129 -4.50 0.64 -7.68
N ILE A 130 -3.17 0.82 -7.62
CA ILE A 130 -2.44 1.78 -8.44
C ILE A 130 -2.56 1.42 -9.93
N ARG A 131 -2.36 0.15 -10.26
CA ARG A 131 -2.43 -0.38 -11.64
C ARG A 131 -3.81 -0.14 -12.25
N MET A 132 -4.87 -0.50 -11.53
CA MET A 132 -6.26 -0.28 -11.95
C MET A 132 -6.55 1.22 -12.11
N ARG A 133 -6.11 2.05 -11.15
CA ARG A 133 -6.33 3.51 -11.18
C ARG A 133 -5.68 4.21 -12.38
N ASN A 134 -4.52 3.72 -12.83
CA ASN A 134 -3.76 4.34 -13.93
C ASN A 134 -3.90 3.58 -15.27
N ASN A 135 -4.82 2.61 -15.35
CA ASN A 135 -5.05 1.76 -16.53
C ASN A 135 -3.77 1.08 -17.05
N VAL A 136 -2.92 0.64 -16.13
CA VAL A 136 -1.63 0.01 -16.45
C VAL A 136 -1.83 -1.49 -16.76
N ALA A 137 -1.20 -1.97 -17.83
CA ALA A 137 -1.23 -3.38 -18.19
C ALA A 137 -0.54 -4.26 -17.11
N GLY A 138 -1.14 -5.42 -16.81
CA GLY A 138 -0.61 -6.40 -15.85
C GLY A 138 -1.72 -7.30 -15.30
N GLY A 139 -1.35 -8.27 -14.47
CA GLY A 139 -2.28 -9.17 -13.79
C GLY A 139 -2.08 -9.25 -12.28
N GLU A 140 -3.10 -9.68 -11.55
CA GLU A 140 -3.03 -9.79 -10.08
C GLU A 140 -1.97 -10.81 -9.62
N CYS A 141 -1.78 -11.90 -10.36
CA CYS A 141 -0.76 -12.90 -10.07
C CYS A 141 0.66 -12.30 -10.18
N GLU A 142 0.89 -11.46 -11.18
CA GLU A 142 2.15 -10.74 -11.35
C GLU A 142 2.38 -9.80 -10.16
N ASP A 143 1.36 -9.04 -9.75
CA ASP A 143 1.46 -8.13 -8.60
C ASP A 143 1.78 -8.87 -7.29
N ILE A 144 1.21 -10.05 -7.07
CA ILE A 144 1.53 -10.91 -5.91
C ILE A 144 2.97 -11.40 -5.99
N MET A 145 3.40 -11.97 -7.12
CA MET A 145 4.75 -12.49 -7.28
C MET A 145 5.80 -11.39 -7.09
N LEU A 146 5.58 -10.21 -7.66
CA LEU A 146 6.45 -9.06 -7.49
C LEU A 146 6.49 -8.57 -6.04
N SER A 147 5.35 -8.60 -5.35
CA SER A 147 5.28 -8.20 -3.94
C SER A 147 6.00 -9.18 -3.03
N VAL A 148 5.98 -10.49 -3.33
CA VAL A 148 6.66 -11.53 -2.54
C VAL A 148 8.17 -11.56 -2.82
N PHE A 149 8.59 -11.58 -4.09
CA PHE A 149 9.99 -11.77 -4.46
C PHE A 149 10.78 -10.47 -4.56
N CYS A 150 10.10 -9.33 -4.73
CA CYS A 150 10.74 -8.05 -5.05
C CYS A 150 10.00 -6.88 -4.37
N THR A 151 9.60 -7.06 -3.11
CA THR A 151 8.82 -6.07 -2.34
C THR A 151 9.35 -4.64 -2.43
N PRO A 152 10.66 -4.36 -2.20
CA PRO A 152 11.12 -2.98 -2.18
C PRO A 152 11.04 -2.32 -3.56
N CYS A 153 11.36 -3.06 -4.62
CA CYS A 153 11.26 -2.56 -6.00
C CYS A 153 9.80 -2.35 -6.42
N SER A 154 8.93 -3.30 -6.06
CA SER A 154 7.48 -3.23 -6.28
C SER A 154 6.87 -2.00 -5.61
N LEU A 155 7.22 -1.75 -4.33
CA LEU A 155 6.78 -0.56 -3.59
C LEU A 155 7.34 0.73 -4.16
N ALA A 156 8.61 0.76 -4.57
CA ALA A 156 9.23 1.95 -5.15
C ALA A 156 8.64 2.29 -6.52
N GLN A 157 8.35 1.29 -7.37
CA GLN A 157 7.66 1.48 -8.64
C GLN A 157 6.23 2.01 -8.41
N GLY A 158 5.46 1.38 -7.52
CA GLY A 158 4.11 1.82 -7.17
C GLY A 158 4.08 3.24 -6.59
N GLY A 159 5.03 3.56 -5.70
CA GLY A 159 5.16 4.90 -5.14
C GLY A 159 5.46 5.96 -6.21
N ARG A 160 6.41 5.72 -7.12
CA ARG A 160 6.74 6.66 -8.20
C ARG A 160 5.55 6.92 -9.13
N GLU A 161 4.82 5.87 -9.46
CA GLU A 161 3.60 5.97 -10.26
C GLU A 161 2.49 6.75 -9.51
N LEU A 162 2.31 6.50 -8.21
CA LEU A 162 1.27 7.12 -7.38
C LEU A 162 1.52 8.60 -7.07
N TYR A 163 2.76 8.96 -6.73
CA TYR A 163 3.15 10.33 -6.39
C TYR A 163 3.60 11.15 -7.61
N ARG A 164 3.71 10.52 -8.79
CA ARG A 164 4.17 11.13 -10.04
C ARG A 164 5.54 11.82 -9.90
N TYR A 165 6.44 11.23 -9.10
CA TYR A 165 7.81 11.76 -8.99
C TYR A 165 8.46 11.82 -10.39
N GLU A 166 8.92 13.00 -10.80
CA GLU A 166 9.58 13.21 -12.08
C GLU A 166 11.10 13.09 -11.94
N ARG A 167 11.67 13.48 -10.79
CA ARG A 167 13.12 13.49 -10.57
C ARG A 167 13.55 12.84 -9.26
N ILE A 168 14.83 12.47 -9.24
CA ILE A 168 15.56 11.84 -8.12
C ILE A 168 15.59 12.70 -6.84
N CYS A 169 15.27 14.00 -6.97
CA CYS A 169 15.35 14.96 -5.87
C CYS A 169 14.10 15.83 -5.75
N ASP A 170 12.93 15.36 -6.19
CA ASP A 170 11.70 16.08 -5.89
C ASP A 170 11.53 16.09 -4.37
N GLY A 171 11.71 17.26 -3.76
CA GLY A 171 11.56 17.42 -2.32
C GLY A 171 10.19 16.92 -1.86
N MET A 172 10.12 16.38 -0.65
CA MET A 172 8.84 15.96 -0.03
C MET A 172 7.85 17.12 0.16
N ASP A 173 8.20 18.35 -0.24
CA ASP A 173 7.34 19.52 -0.18
C ASP A 173 6.05 19.33 -0.99
N THR A 174 6.07 18.50 -2.04
CA THR A 174 4.88 18.13 -2.82
C THR A 174 3.87 17.25 -2.05
N CYS A 175 4.27 16.63 -0.93
CA CYS A 175 3.36 15.88 -0.07
C CYS A 175 2.40 16.77 0.74
N ARG A 176 2.63 18.10 0.80
CA ARG A 176 1.75 19.04 1.53
C ARG A 176 0.59 19.60 0.72
N GLU A 177 0.58 19.42 -0.61
CA GLU A 177 -0.43 20.03 -1.50
C GLU A 177 -1.64 19.12 -1.78
N GLY A 178 -1.83 18.06 -0.97
CA GLY A 178 -2.79 16.98 -1.22
C GLY A 178 -4.02 16.97 -0.33
#